data_AF-A0A521GD76-F1
#
_entry.id   AF-A0A521GD76-F1
#
_cell.length_a   1.000
_cell.length_b   1.000
_cell.length_c   1.000
_cell.angle_alpha   90.00
_cell.angle_beta   90.00
_cell.angle_gamma   90.00
#
_symmetry.space_group_name_H-M   'P 1'
#
loop_
_entity.id
_entity.type
_entity.pdbx_description
1 polymer ?
#
loop_
_entity_poly.entity_id
_entity_poly.type
_entity_poly.pdbx_seq_one_letter_code
_entity_poly.pdbx_strand_id
1 'polypeptide(L)'
;MPKFFELYGWRFFAVMFDLLNEPFHIHVTDKGKKECKYWITPTGEVQLAFNRGYSERDLRKIEKAVNKHLVDLIKKYEQHCNENSIKPNYKKIA
;
A
#
# COMPACT_ATOMS: atom_id res chain seq x y z
N MET A 1 -12.84 0.67 8.01
CA MET A 1 -11.86 0.73 6.91
C MET A 1 -11.23 2.12 6.89
N PRO A 2 -9.96 2.30 7.25
CA PRO A 2 -9.29 3.57 7.04
C PRO A 2 -9.07 3.74 5.53
N LYS A 3 -9.90 4.57 4.90
CA LYS A 3 -9.60 5.12 3.57
C LYS A 3 -8.43 6.08 3.78
N PHE A 4 -7.29 5.82 3.15
CA PHE A 4 -6.13 6.70 3.32
C PHE A 4 -6.42 8.05 2.65
N PHE A 5 -6.86 8.02 1.40
CA PHE A 5 -7.26 9.20 0.65
C PHE A 5 -7.89 8.80 -0.70
N GLU A 6 -8.66 9.71 -1.31
CA GLU A 6 -9.08 9.63 -2.71
C GLU A 6 -8.33 10.71 -3.49
N LEU A 7 -7.58 10.32 -4.52
CA LEU A 7 -6.76 11.23 -5.33
C LEU A 7 -6.98 10.92 -6.79
N TYR A 8 -7.24 11.95 -7.60
CA TYR A 8 -7.52 11.82 -9.03
C TYR A 8 -8.70 10.88 -9.37
N GLY A 9 -9.60 10.61 -8.43
CA GLY A 9 -10.70 9.65 -8.56
C GLY A 9 -10.35 8.21 -8.14
N TRP A 10 -9.09 7.95 -7.78
CA TRP A 10 -8.61 6.67 -7.29
C TRP A 10 -8.69 6.60 -5.77
N ARG A 11 -9.12 5.46 -5.26
CA ARG A 11 -9.25 5.19 -3.82
C ARG A 11 -8.07 4.36 -3.35
N PHE A 12 -7.34 4.90 -2.38
CA PHE A 12 -6.19 4.26 -1.77
C PHE A 12 -6.59 3.71 -0.40
N PHE A 13 -6.39 2.41 -0.20
CA PHE A 13 -6.70 1.76 1.06
C PHE A 13 -5.65 0.69 1.38
N ALA A 14 -5.25 0.61 2.65
CA ALA A 14 -4.43 -0.49 3.16
C ALA A 14 -5.29 -1.30 4.14
N VAL A 15 -5.25 -2.63 4.01
CA VAL A 15 -5.95 -3.54 4.91
C VAL A 15 -4.97 -3.93 6.01
N MET A 16 -4.94 -3.17 7.10
CA MET A 16 -4.00 -3.44 8.21
C MET A 16 -4.26 -4.78 8.90
N PHE A 17 -5.51 -5.24 8.89
CA PHE A 17 -5.93 -6.50 9.53
C PHE A 17 -5.35 -7.75 8.85
N ASP A 18 -5.01 -7.65 7.57
CA ASP A 18 -4.49 -8.76 6.76
C ASP A 18 -2.97 -8.93 6.90
N LEU A 19 -2.31 -7.94 7.53
CA LEU A 19 -0.85 -7.86 7.68
C LEU A 19 -0.23 -8.89 8.64
N LEU A 20 -1.08 -9.67 9.32
CA LEU A 20 -0.66 -10.81 10.13
C LEU A 20 -0.22 -11.99 9.24
N ASN A 21 -0.87 -12.15 8.08
CA ASN A 21 -0.63 -13.25 7.14
C ASN A 21 -0.01 -12.78 5.81
N GLU A 22 -0.33 -11.58 5.34
CA GLU A 22 0.20 -11.02 4.10
C GLU A 22 1.22 -9.89 4.36
N PRO A 23 2.22 -9.71 3.48
CA PRO A 23 3.15 -8.60 3.60
C PRO A 23 2.48 -7.23 3.47
N PHE A 24 3.14 -6.17 3.95
CA PHE A 24 2.64 -4.80 3.84
C PHE A 24 2.30 -4.38 2.41
N HIS A 25 1.04 -3.99 2.18
CA HIS A 25 0.55 -3.65 0.84
C HIS A 25 -0.61 -2.64 0.83
N ILE A 26 -0.76 -1.94 -0.30
CA ILE A 26 -1.82 -0.98 -0.59
C ILE A 26 -2.59 -1.40 -1.83
N HIS A 27 -3.91 -1.28 -1.75
CA HIS A 27 -4.83 -1.43 -2.87
C HIS A 27 -5.25 -0.06 -3.38
N VAL A 28 -5.33 0.05 -4.71
CA VAL A 28 -5.73 1.28 -5.39
C VAL A 28 -6.78 0.94 -6.45
N THR A 29 -7.99 1.46 -6.27
CA THR A 29 -9.12 1.17 -7.16
C THR A 29 -9.76 2.45 -7.72
N ASP A 30 -10.11 2.42 -9.00
CA ASP A 30 -10.84 3.48 -9.69
C ASP A 30 -12.33 3.14 -9.70
N LYS A 31 -13.00 3.41 -8.58
CA LYS A 31 -14.44 3.15 -8.39
C LYS A 31 -14.88 1.73 -8.83
N GLY A 32 -14.01 0.73 -8.68
CA GLY A 32 -14.26 -0.67 -9.06
C GLY A 32 -14.01 -1.02 -10.54
N LYS A 33 -13.65 -0.08 -11.41
CA LYS A 33 -13.36 -0.36 -12.83
C LYS A 33 -11.92 -0.81 -13.06
N LYS A 34 -10.98 -0.23 -12.33
CA LYS A 34 -9.54 -0.54 -12.40
C LYS A 34 -9.03 -0.81 -11.01
N GLU A 35 -8.08 -1.72 -10.90
CA GLU A 35 -7.50 -2.11 -9.62
C GLU A 35 -6.01 -2.37 -9.76
N CYS A 36 -5.22 -1.91 -8.81
CA CYS A 36 -3.83 -2.30 -8.69
C CYS A 36 -3.46 -2.48 -7.22
N LYS A 37 -2.52 -3.39 -6.97
CA LYS A 37 -1.98 -3.70 -5.64
C LYS A 37 -0.49 -3.39 -5.66
N TYR A 38 0.00 -2.76 -4.60
CA TYR A 38 1.41 -2.44 -4.39
C TYR A 38 1.88 -3.02 -3.08
N TRP A 39 2.97 -3.76 -3.13
CA TRP A 39 3.74 -4.14 -1.95
C TRP A 39 4.56 -2.96 -1.47
N ILE A 40 4.73 -2.85 -0.16
CA ILE A 40 5.59 -1.85 0.46
C ILE A 40 6.72 -2.59 1.18
N THR A 41 7.93 -2.13 0.94
CA THR A 41 9.15 -2.67 1.53
C THR A 41 9.54 -1.85 2.76
N PRO A 42 10.36 -2.38 3.67
CA PRO A 42 10.80 -1.62 4.85
C PRO A 42 11.74 -0.47 4.48
N THR A 43 12.37 -0.54 3.31
CA THR A 43 13.22 0.50 2.72
C THR A 43 12.42 1.70 2.22
N GLY A 44 11.09 1.64 2.26
CA GLY A 44 10.23 2.71 1.78
C GLY A 44 9.98 2.68 0.28
N GLU A 45 10.12 1.51 -0.36
CA GLU A 45 9.88 1.32 -1.78
C GLU A 45 8.50 0.69 -2.00
N VAL A 46 7.88 1.06 -3.12
CA VAL A 46 6.64 0.45 -3.60
C VAL A 46 6.94 -0.48 -4.76
N GLN A 47 6.46 -1.70 -4.69
CA GLN A 47 6.53 -2.66 -5.79
C GLN A 47 5.13 -2.98 -6.27
N LEU A 48 4.88 -2.77 -7.56
CA LEU A 48 3.64 -3.21 -8.18
C LEU A 48 3.51 -4.73 -8.06
N ALA A 49 2.47 -5.18 -7.36
CA ALA A 49 2.09 -6.58 -7.27
C ALA A 49 1.31 -7.00 -8.52
N PHE A 50 0.32 -6.18 -8.86
CA PHE A 50 -0.63 -6.45 -9.94
C PHE A 50 -1.26 -5.14 -10.39
N ASN A 51 -1.54 -5.06 -11.69
CA ASN A 51 -2.23 -3.95 -12.31
C ASN A 51 -3.32 -4.46 -13.26
N ARG A 52 -4.53 -3.96 -13.08
CA ARG A 52 -5.69 -4.21 -13.92
C ARG A 52 -6.22 -2.90 -14.46
N GLY A 53 -5.74 -2.54 -15.65
CA GLY A 53 -6.30 -1.44 -16.46
C GLY A 53 -5.71 -0.05 -16.22
N TYR A 54 -4.68 0.10 -15.38
CA TYR A 54 -3.91 1.35 -15.30
C TYR A 54 -2.79 1.38 -16.33
N SER A 55 -2.53 2.56 -16.89
CA SER A 55 -1.36 2.78 -17.76
C SER A 55 -0.13 3.10 -16.92
N GLU A 56 1.07 2.91 -17.47
CA GLU A 56 2.34 3.24 -16.78
C GLU A 56 2.40 4.67 -16.23
N ARG A 57 1.79 5.62 -16.95
CA ARG A 57 1.70 7.02 -16.51
C ARG A 57 0.81 7.18 -15.27
N ASP A 58 -0.25 6.38 -15.15
CA ASP A 58 -1.11 6.37 -13.97
C ASP A 58 -0.41 5.67 -12.81
N LEU A 59 0.25 4.53 -13.07
CA LEU A 59 1.05 3.83 -12.06
C LEU A 59 2.09 4.77 -11.42
N ARG A 60 2.85 5.53 -12.22
CA ARG A 60 3.82 6.51 -11.68
C ARG A 60 3.18 7.59 -10.80
N LYS A 61 1.95 8.02 -11.13
CA LYS A 61 1.22 9.00 -10.29
C LYS A 61 0.76 8.36 -8.98
N ILE A 62 0.27 7.12 -9.06
CA ILE A 62 -0.16 6.32 -7.92
C ILE A 62 1.04 6.09 -6.99
N GLU A 63 2.18 5.66 -7.52
CA GLU A 63 3.43 5.46 -6.77
C GLU A 63 3.88 6.74 -6.07
N LYS A 64 3.86 7.89 -6.76
CA LYS A 64 4.18 9.18 -6.12
C LYS A 64 3.22 9.53 -4.99
N ALA A 65 1.92 9.29 -5.17
CA ALA A 65 0.92 9.55 -4.14
C ALA A 65 1.12 8.63 -2.94
N VAL A 66 1.36 7.34 -3.17
CA VAL A 66 1.66 6.38 -2.11
C VAL A 66 2.95 6.76 -1.38
N ASN A 67 4.05 6.99 -2.10
CA ASN A 67 5.34 7.39 -1.52
C ASN A 67 5.23 8.61 -0.61
N LYS A 68 4.41 9.60 -0.98
CA LYS A 68 4.19 10.80 -0.16
C LYS A 68 3.61 10.50 1.23
N HIS A 69 2.80 9.44 1.34
CA HIS A 69 2.17 9.02 2.59
C HIS A 69 2.81 7.78 3.21
N LEU A 70 3.82 7.21 2.55
CA LEU A 70 4.41 5.92 2.87
C LEU A 70 5.11 5.93 4.23
N VAL A 71 5.77 7.04 4.59
CA VAL A 71 6.42 7.21 5.89
C VAL A 71 5.42 7.11 7.05
N ASP A 72 4.25 7.74 6.94
CA ASP A 72 3.20 7.70 7.98
C ASP A 72 2.56 6.30 8.08
N LEU A 73 2.39 5.66 6.92
CA LEU A 73 1.92 4.29 6.75
C LEU A 73 2.83 3.27 7.44
N ILE A 74 4.14 3.31 7.16
CA ILE A 74 5.14 2.46 7.81
C ILE A 74 5.14 2.71 9.31
N LYS A 75 5.17 3.98 9.73
CA LYS A 75 5.21 4.32 11.15
C LYS A 75 4.00 3.77 11.91
N LYS A 76 2.79 3.89 11.35
CA LYS A 76 1.56 3.30 11.93
C LYS A 76 1.62 1.78 11.95
N TYR A 77 2.17 1.17 10.90
CA TYR A 77 2.32 -0.27 10.82
C TYR A 77 3.30 -0.80 11.88
N GLU A 78 4.48 -0.20 11.99
CA GLU A 78 5.47 -0.55 13.02
C GLU A 78 4.94 -0.34 14.42
N GLN A 79 4.21 0.76 14.65
CA GLN A 79 3.55 1.02 15.93
C GLN A 79 2.53 -0.08 16.25
N HIS A 80 1.66 -0.44 15.30
CA HIS A 80 0.66 -1.48 15.49
C HIS A 80 1.30 -2.86 15.73
N CYS A 81 2.36 -3.19 15.00
CA CYS A 81 3.14 -4.41 15.20
C CYS A 81 3.74 -4.46 16.61
N ASN A 82 4.32 -3.35 17.07
CA ASN A 82 4.89 -3.25 18.41
C ASN A 82 3.80 -3.40 19.50
N GLU A 83 2.67 -2.71 19.35
CA GLU A 83 1.53 -2.77 20.30
C GLU A 83 0.95 -4.18 20.42
N ASN A 84 0.93 -4.95 19.33
CA ASN A 84 0.37 -6.30 19.30
C ASN A 84 1.43 -7.39 19.45
N SER A 85 2.70 -7.04 19.69
CA SER A 85 3.84 -7.99 19.70
C SER A 85 3.94 -8.87 18.45
N ILE A 86 3.55 -8.33 17.29
CA ILE A 86 3.59 -8.98 15.98
C ILE A 86 4.92 -8.61 15.31
N LYS A 87 5.60 -9.60 14.69
CA LYS A 87 6.76 -9.30 13.85
C LYS A 87 6.32 -8.65 12.54
N PRO A 88 6.84 -7.47 12.18
CA PRO A 88 6.47 -6.83 10.93
C PRO A 88 6.89 -7.72 9.74
N ASN A 89 5.94 -8.00 8.87
CA ASN A 89 6.10 -8.82 7.68
C ASN A 89 6.18 -7.91 6.46
N TYR A 90 7.41 -7.61 6.05
CA TYR A 90 7.66 -6.89 4.82
C TYR A 90 8.04 -7.86 3.70
N LYS A 91 7.67 -7.51 2.47
CA LYS A 91 8.16 -8.26 1.31
C LYS A 91 9.68 -8.13 1.25
N LYS A 92 10.39 -9.26 1.40
CA LYS A 92 11.83 -9.32 1.17
C LYS A 92 12.07 -9.06 -0.31
N ILE A 93 12.79 -7.98 -0.61
CA ILE A 93 13.39 -7.79 -1.93
C ILE A 93 14.52 -8.84 -2.00
N ALA A 94 14.42 -9.77 -2.95
CA ALA A 94 15.46 -10.75 -3.23
C ALA A 94 16.57 -10.11 -4.07
#